data_AF-A0A176F838-F1
#
_entry.id   AF-A0A176F838-F1
#
_cell.length_a   1.000
_cell.length_b   1.000
_cell.length_c   1.000
_cell.angle_alpha   90.00
_cell.angle_beta   90.00
_cell.angle_gamma   90.00
#
_symmetry.space_group_name_H-M   'P 1'
#
loop_
_entity.id
_entity.type
_entity.pdbx_description
1 polymer ?
#
loop_
_entity_poly.entity_id
_entity_poly.type
_entity_poly.pdbx_seq_one_letter_code
_entity_poly.pdbx_strand_id
1 'polypeptide(L)' 'EPALAQSIDLSPIQSLLQGIVDALTGPLGVVIATLAVLGVFLSWFFNIIDLRQALWVLVGIAGVAAAPTIVAAVFGS' A
#
# COMPACT_ATOMS: atom_id res chain seq x y z
N GLU A 1 -13.15 43.21 3.23
CA GLU A 1 -12.02 42.52 3.89
C GLU A 1 -11.94 41.12 3.31
N PRO A 2 -10.79 40.58 2.92
CA PRO A 2 -10.69 39.21 2.43
C PRO A 2 -10.72 38.25 3.62
N ALA A 3 -11.80 38.30 4.41
CA ALA A 3 -12.23 37.14 5.16
C ALA A 3 -12.86 36.20 4.12
N LEU A 4 -12.61 34.88 4.22
CA LEU A 4 -13.17 33.80 3.39
C LEU A 4 -12.29 33.31 2.21
N ALA A 5 -10.98 33.55 2.25
CA ALA A 5 -10.03 32.49 1.83
C ALA A 5 -9.51 31.84 3.10
N GLN A 6 -10.39 31.13 3.83
CA GLN A 6 -9.94 30.18 4.83
C GLN A 6 -9.06 29.17 4.10
N SER A 7 -7.75 29.36 4.19
CA SER A 7 -6.78 28.30 4.01
C SER A 7 -7.22 27.17 4.94
N ILE A 8 -7.98 26.22 4.40
CA ILE A 8 -8.33 25.00 5.12
C ILE A 8 -6.99 24.37 5.46
N ASP A 9 -6.68 24.28 6.76
CA ASP A 9 -5.47 23.61 7.20
C ASP A 9 -5.62 22.13 6.88
N LEU A 10 -4.97 21.70 5.80
CA LEU A 10 -4.96 20.32 5.32
C LEU A 10 -3.93 19.48 6.08
N SER A 11 -3.13 20.08 6.98
CA SER A 11 -2.09 19.41 7.76
C SER A 11 -2.61 18.17 8.52
N PRO A 12 -3.80 18.20 9.16
CA PRO A 12 -4.32 17.03 9.86
C PRO A 12 -4.59 15.86 8.91
N ILE A 13 -5.24 16.12 7.77
CA ILE A 13 -5.57 15.07 6.80
C ILE A 13 -4.30 14.56 6.10
N GLN A 14 -3.36 15.45 5.74
CA GLN A 14 -2.08 15.03 5.17
C GLN A 14 -1.29 14.14 6.14
N SER A 15 -1.23 14.50 7.43
CA SER A 15 -0.52 13.72 8.43
C SER A 15 -1.15 12.34 8.64
N LEU A 16 -2.48 12.23 8.62
CA LEU A 16 -3.17 10.95 8.69
C LEU A 16 -2.89 10.08 7.45
N LEU A 17 -3.01 10.66 6.25
CA LEU A 17 -2.78 9.94 5.00
C LEU A 17 -1.32 9.49 4.88
N GLN A 18 -0.36 10.35 5.24
CA GLN A 18 1.06 10.00 5.27
C GLN A 18 1.32 8.90 6.30
N GLY A 19 0.72 8.97 7.49
CA GLY A 19 0.83 7.91 8.50
C GLY A 19 0.30 6.56 8.02
N ILE A 20 -0.77 6.54 7.22
CA ILE A 20 -1.26 5.31 6.58
C ILE A 20 -0.26 4.81 5.53
N VAL A 21 0.26 5.69 4.67
CA VAL A 21 1.28 5.32 3.68
C VAL A 21 2.50 4.73 4.37
N ASP A 22 3.03 5.41 5.39
CA ASP A 22 4.21 4.98 6.14
C ASP A 22 3.97 3.65 6.88
N ALA A 23 2.76 3.41 7.40
CA ALA A 23 2.42 2.13 7.99
C ALA A 23 2.38 1.00 6.96
N LEU A 24 1.87 1.27 5.75
CA LEU A 24 1.75 0.30 4.67
C LEU A 24 3.06 0.03 3.93
N THR A 25 3.94 1.04 3.80
CA THR A 25 5.17 0.95 3.00
C THR A 25 6.45 0.96 3.83
N GLY A 26 6.36 1.31 5.12
CA GLY A 26 7.48 1.30 6.05
C GLY A 26 7.84 -0.11 6.56
N PRO A 27 8.76 -0.20 7.54
CA PRO A 27 9.28 -1.48 8.02
C PRO A 27 8.21 -2.47 8.49
N LEU A 28 7.14 -1.95 9.14
CA LEU A 28 6.02 -2.78 9.59
C LEU A 28 5.22 -3.37 8.41
N GLY A 29 4.92 -2.56 7.40
CA GLY A 29 4.23 -3.02 6.18
C GLY A 29 4.99 -4.13 5.46
N VAL A 30 6.32 -4.03 5.38
CA VAL A 30 7.18 -5.06 4.77
C VAL A 30 7.11 -6.38 5.53
N VAL A 31 7.12 -6.35 6.86
CA VAL A 31 6.98 -7.56 7.69
C VAL A 31 5.62 -8.23 7.46
N ILE A 32 4.54 -7.44 7.46
CA ILE A 32 3.18 -7.96 7.22
C ILE A 32 3.07 -8.56 5.82
N ALA A 33 3.61 -7.88 4.80
CA ALA A 33 3.62 -8.39 3.43
C ALA A 33 4.41 -9.70 3.32
N THR A 34 5.54 -9.82 4.01
CA THR A 34 6.35 -11.05 4.03
C THR A 34 5.56 -12.23 4.62
N LEU A 35 4.85 -12.00 5.73
CA LEU A 35 3.98 -13.02 6.33
C LEU A 35 2.81 -13.40 5.42
N ALA A 36 2.22 -12.43 4.73
CA ALA A 36 1.16 -12.69 3.77
C ALA A 36 1.64 -13.55 2.59
N VAL A 37 2.81 -13.25 2.02
CA VAL A 37 3.43 -14.05 0.95
C VAL A 37 3.68 -15.48 1.42
N LEU A 38 4.18 -15.65 2.64
CA LEU A 38 4.39 -16.98 3.24
C LEU A 38 3.06 -17.74 3.37
N GLY A 39 2.01 -17.09 3.87
CA GLY A 39 0.68 -17.69 3.98
C GLY A 39 0.14 -18.15 2.63
N VAL A 40 0.22 -17.29 1.60
CA VAL A 40 -0.22 -17.61 0.23
C VAL A 40 0.56 -18.79 -0.35
N PHE A 41 1.89 -18.80 -0.15
CA PHE A 41 2.74 -19.89 -0.60
C PHE A 41 2.33 -21.22 0.05
N LEU A 42 2.12 -21.24 1.37
CA LEU A 42 1.68 -22.44 2.08
C LEU A 42 0.27 -22.87 1.67
N SER A 43 -0.69 -21.95 1.55
CA SER A 43 -2.05 -22.27 1.09
C SER A 43 -2.05 -22.90 -0.30
N TRP A 44 -1.22 -22.39 -1.21
CA TRP A 44 -1.05 -22.98 -2.53
C TRP A 44 -0.36 -24.35 -2.47
N PHE A 45 0.71 -24.48 -1.68
CA PHE A 45 1.48 -25.71 -1.53
C PHE A 45 0.64 -26.86 -0.99
N PHE A 46 -0.26 -26.59 -0.04
CA PHE A 46 -1.22 -27.57 0.50
C PHE A 46 -2.47 -27.76 -0.36
N ASN A 47 -2.48 -27.22 -1.59
CA ASN A 47 -3.58 -27.35 -2.55
C ASN A 47 -4.93 -26.80 -2.02
N ILE A 48 -4.88 -25.78 -1.14
CA ILE A 48 -6.06 -25.07 -0.62
C ILE A 48 -6.53 -24.02 -1.65
N ILE A 49 -5.58 -23.39 -2.35
CA ILE A 49 -5.83 -22.46 -3.46
C ILE A 49 -5.06 -22.91 -4.71
N ASP A 50 -5.57 -22.57 -5.90
CA ASP A 50 -4.90 -22.90 -7.16
C ASP A 50 -3.73 -21.95 -7.46
N LEU A 51 -2.82 -22.37 -8.35
CA LEU A 51 -1.64 -21.58 -8.73
C LEU A 51 -2.04 -20.21 -9.28
N ARG A 52 -3.12 -20.14 -10.05
CA ARG A 52 -3.60 -18.90 -10.63
C ARG A 52 -4.04 -17.91 -9.55
N GLN A 53 -4.83 -18.34 -8.56
CA GLN A 53 -5.23 -17.48 -7.45
C GLN A 53 -4.00 -17.03 -6.65
N ALA A 54 -3.07 -17.93 -6.35
CA ALA A 54 -1.83 -17.59 -5.67
C ALA A 54 -1.05 -16.49 -6.41
N LEU A 55 -0.90 -16.63 -7.74
CA LEU A 55 -0.24 -15.63 -8.57
C LEU A 55 -0.95 -14.28 -8.56
N TRP A 56 -2.28 -14.24 -8.66
CA TRP A 56 -3.03 -12.98 -8.58
C TRP A 56 -2.87 -12.29 -7.23
N VAL A 57 -2.80 -13.04 -6.12
CA VAL A 57 -2.54 -12.47 -4.80
C VAL A 57 -1.11 -11.90 -4.72
N LEU A 58 -0.12 -12.61 -5.24
CA LEU A 58 1.27 -12.11 -5.27
C LEU A 58 1.39 -10.82 -6.10
N VAL A 59 0.71 -10.75 -7.26
CA VAL A 59 0.65 -9.52 -8.07
C VAL A 59 -0.01 -8.38 -7.29
N GLY A 60 -1.08 -8.65 -6.54
CA GLY A 60 -1.72 -7.66 -5.67
C GLY A 60 -0.77 -7.10 -4.60
N ILE A 61 -0.04 -7.97 -3.90
CA ILE A 61 0.95 -7.57 -2.88
C ILE A 61 2.06 -6.71 -3.52
N ALA A 62 2.59 -7.16 -4.66
CA ALA A 62 3.61 -6.41 -5.39
C ALA A 62 3.10 -5.05 -5.88
N GLY A 63 1.85 -4.99 -6.35
CA GLY A 63 1.20 -3.76 -6.79
C GLY A 63 1.05 -2.73 -5.66
N VAL A 64 0.65 -3.16 -4.46
CA VAL A 64 0.56 -2.28 -3.29
C VAL A 64 1.93 -1.74 -2.90
N ALA A 65 2.97 -2.58 -2.90
CA ALA A 65 4.33 -2.14 -2.59
C ALA A 65 4.90 -1.17 -3.66
N ALA A 66 4.53 -1.34 -4.93
CA ALA A 66 4.98 -0.51 -6.04
C ALA A 66 4.19 0.80 -6.19
N ALA A 67 3.02 0.92 -5.56
CA ALA A 67 2.13 2.06 -5.71
C ALA A 67 2.80 3.44 -5.48
N PRO A 68 3.63 3.65 -4.43
CA PRO A 68 4.30 4.93 -4.22
C PRO A 68 5.24 5.31 -5.37
N THR A 69 5.98 4.32 -5.89
CA THR A 69 6.91 4.53 -7.02
C THR A 69 6.16 4.90 -8.29
N ILE A 70 5.03 4.26 -8.57
CA ILE A 70 4.19 4.56 -9.74
C ILE A 70 3.60 5.96 -9.63
N VAL A 71 3.04 6.33 -8.47
CA VAL A 71 2.45 7.65 -8.25
C VAL A 71 3.51 8.75 -8.38
N ALA A 72 4.70 8.54 -7.78
CA ALA A 72 5.82 9.48 -7.92
C ALA A 72 6.27 9.64 -9.38
N ALA A 73 6.30 8.56 -10.15
CA ALA A 73 6.67 8.61 -11.57
C ALA A 73 5.63 9.34 -12.43
N VAL A 74 4.34 9.26 -12.09
CA VAL A 74 3.24 9.88 -12.86
C VAL A 74 3.04 11.36 -12.52
N PHE A 75 3.18 11.74 -11.25
CA PHE A 75 2.83 13.07 -10.75
C PHE A 75 4.03 13.89 -10.26
N GLY A 76 5.23 13.31 -10.23
CA GLY A 76 6.46 14.00 -9.79
C GLY A 76 7.16 14.84 -10.86
N SER A 77 6.56 14.99 -12.04
CA SER A 77 7.04 15.83 -13.15
C SER A 77 6.59 17.29 -13.03
#